data_AF-A0AAW5QFX4-F1
#
_entry.id   AF-A0AAW5QFX4-F1
#
_cell.length_a   1.000
_cell.length_b   1.000
_cell.length_c   1.000
_cell.angle_alpha   90.00
_cell.angle_beta   90.00
_cell.angle_gamma   90.00
#
_symmetry.space_group_name_H-M   'P 1'
#
loop_
_entity.id
_entity.type
_entity.pdbx_description
1 polymer ?
#
loop_
_entity_poly.entity_id
_entity_poly.type
_entity_poly.pdbx_seq_one_letter_code
_entity_poly.pdbx_strand_id
1 'polypeptide(L)'
;MDELFSVSRPRREIAPGAVHVPDWLDPGEQRELVELCRDWARPPAPMRHTLLPGGGRMSVSTVCLGWHWSPYRYTRTAVDVDDAPVPPLPDRLVELGRRAVADAYDDPAAGGGYEPDTALINFYDRDARMGMHQDKDERVSAPIVSLSLGDACLFRFGNTESRGRPYTDVRLESGDLFVFGGPSRFAYHGVPVVYPDTGSSRCGLTAGRLNITLRSTGLA
;
A
#
# COMPACT_ATOMS: atom_id res chain seq x y z
N MET A 1 -9.11 31.17 0.34
CA MET A 1 -8.04 31.81 1.11
C MET A 1 -7.64 30.78 2.15
N ASP A 2 -6.55 30.07 1.86
CA ASP A 2 -5.67 29.33 2.78
C ASP A 2 -4.67 28.55 1.91
N GLU A 3 -3.85 29.29 1.16
CA GLU A 3 -2.51 28.81 0.80
C GLU A 3 -1.58 29.19 1.95
N LEU A 4 -1.81 28.57 3.11
CA LEU A 4 -0.87 28.59 4.21
C LEU A 4 0.28 27.67 3.82
N PHE A 5 1.35 28.26 3.30
CA PHE A 5 2.68 27.69 3.07
C PHE A 5 2.76 26.16 3.23
N SER A 6 2.59 25.39 2.15
CA SER A 6 2.94 23.98 2.17
C SER A 6 4.44 23.89 2.42
N VAL A 7 4.84 23.46 3.63
CA VAL A 7 6.24 23.18 3.92
C VAL A 7 6.69 22.09 2.94
N SER A 8 7.72 22.37 2.16
CA SER A 8 8.27 21.39 1.21
C SER A 8 8.67 20.12 1.97
N ARG A 9 8.16 18.97 1.53
CA ARG A 9 8.45 17.64 2.08
C ARG A 9 9.34 16.91 1.06
N PRO A 10 10.68 16.93 1.21
CA PRO A 10 11.56 16.33 0.22
C PRO A 10 11.53 14.79 0.28
N ARG A 11 11.94 14.13 -0.81
CA ARG A 11 12.28 12.71 -0.85
C ARG A 11 13.29 12.37 0.24
N ARG A 12 13.07 11.26 0.96
CA ARG A 12 13.94 10.81 2.06
C ARG A 12 14.15 9.30 2.03
N GLU A 13 15.40 8.87 2.11
CA GLU A 13 15.72 7.50 2.46
C GLU A 13 15.58 7.32 3.98
N ILE A 14 14.66 6.44 4.38
CA ILE A 14 14.29 6.19 5.78
C ILE A 14 15.18 5.10 6.38
N ALA A 15 15.56 4.12 5.56
CA ALA A 15 16.51 3.05 5.83
C ALA A 15 17.06 2.55 4.48
N PRO A 16 18.18 1.79 4.44
CA PRO A 16 18.74 1.30 3.18
C PRO A 16 17.70 0.60 2.29
N GLY A 17 17.41 1.17 1.13
CA GLY A 17 16.42 0.65 0.18
C GLY A 17 14.95 0.94 0.53
N ALA A 18 14.68 1.75 1.54
CA ALA A 18 13.36 2.22 1.96
C ALA A 18 13.25 3.75 1.82
N VAL A 19 12.43 4.21 0.87
CA VAL A 19 12.34 5.60 0.46
C VAL A 19 10.91 6.12 0.58
N HIS A 20 10.76 7.29 1.18
CA HIS A 20 9.52 8.08 1.21
C HIS A 20 9.64 9.23 0.20
N VAL A 21 8.66 9.33 -0.70
CA VAL A 21 8.52 10.42 -1.67
C VAL A 21 7.17 11.11 -1.40
N PRO A 22 7.18 12.26 -0.69
CA PRO A 22 5.97 13.01 -0.41
C PRO A 22 5.33 13.60 -1.66
N ASP A 23 4.01 13.79 -1.64
CA ASP A 23 3.26 14.51 -2.69
C ASP A 23 3.51 13.97 -4.12
N TRP A 24 3.78 12.67 -4.24
CA TRP A 24 4.19 12.02 -5.50
C TRP A 24 3.04 11.86 -6.48
N LEU A 25 1.83 11.55 -6.00
CA LEU A 25 0.62 11.54 -6.82
C LEU A 25 0.03 12.94 -6.89
N ASP A 26 -0.20 13.43 -8.09
CA ASP A 26 -0.93 14.68 -8.26
C ASP A 26 -2.42 14.53 -7.87
N PRO A 27 -3.13 15.64 -7.59
CA PRO A 27 -4.54 15.57 -7.15
C PRO A 27 -5.49 14.88 -8.15
N GLY A 28 -5.19 14.90 -9.44
CA GLY A 28 -5.94 14.20 -10.49
C GLY A 28 -5.73 12.70 -10.42
N GLU A 29 -4.48 12.26 -10.33
CA GLU A 29 -4.13 10.85 -10.15
C GLU A 29 -4.74 10.27 -8.86
N GLN A 30 -4.68 11.04 -7.77
CA GLN A 30 -5.31 10.64 -6.50
C GLN A 30 -6.81 10.38 -6.66
N ARG A 31 -7.53 11.29 -7.33
CA ARG A 31 -8.97 11.17 -7.56
C ARG A 31 -9.32 9.96 -8.41
N GLU A 32 -8.59 9.77 -9.51
CA GLU A 32 -8.80 8.66 -10.42
C GLU A 32 -8.55 7.31 -9.72
N LEU A 33 -7.49 7.21 -8.91
CA LEU A 33 -7.21 6.01 -8.13
C LEU A 33 -8.31 5.73 -7.09
N VAL A 34 -8.84 6.75 -6.42
CA VAL A 34 -9.97 6.57 -5.49
C VAL A 34 -11.22 6.07 -6.21
N GLU A 35 -11.52 6.57 -7.42
CA GLU A 35 -12.63 6.09 -8.23
C GLU A 35 -12.44 4.61 -8.62
N LEU A 36 -11.26 4.23 -9.12
CA LEU A 36 -10.94 2.85 -9.44
C LEU A 36 -11.01 1.93 -8.22
N CYS A 37 -10.52 2.37 -7.06
CA CYS A 37 -10.62 1.60 -5.82
C CYS A 37 -12.07 1.32 -5.41
N ARG A 38 -13.01 2.24 -5.67
CA ARG A 38 -14.43 1.99 -5.41
C ARG A 38 -15.00 0.92 -6.32
N ASP A 39 -14.57 0.88 -7.57
CA ASP A 39 -15.02 -0.13 -8.53
C ASP A 39 -14.45 -1.50 -8.16
N TRP A 40 -13.15 -1.57 -7.84
CA TRP A 40 -12.52 -2.81 -7.39
C TRP A 40 -13.06 -3.33 -6.06
N ALA A 41 -13.58 -2.47 -5.19
CA ALA A 41 -14.18 -2.88 -3.92
C ALA A 41 -15.53 -3.61 -4.08
N ARG A 42 -16.14 -3.59 -5.28
CA ARG A 42 -17.43 -4.23 -5.57
C ARG A 42 -17.24 -5.67 -6.05
N PRO A 43 -18.28 -6.52 -6.02
CA PRO A 43 -18.22 -7.86 -6.59
C PRO A 43 -17.89 -7.86 -8.09
N PRO A 44 -17.20 -8.89 -8.60
CA PRO A 44 -16.74 -10.09 -7.88
C PRO A 44 -15.50 -9.84 -6.99
N ALA A 45 -15.28 -10.70 -5.99
CA ALA A 45 -14.20 -10.60 -5.01
C ALA A 45 -14.15 -9.24 -4.27
N PRO A 46 -15.27 -8.79 -3.66
CA PRO A 46 -15.35 -7.49 -3.02
C PRO A 46 -14.36 -7.31 -1.87
N MET A 47 -14.15 -6.06 -1.50
CA MET A 47 -13.38 -5.70 -0.31
C MET A 47 -13.97 -6.33 0.95
N ARG A 48 -13.11 -6.94 1.79
CA ARG A 48 -13.53 -7.60 3.04
C ARG A 48 -12.56 -7.39 4.19
N HIS A 49 -13.04 -7.61 5.41
CA HIS A 49 -12.16 -7.84 6.55
C HIS A 49 -11.63 -9.28 6.54
N THR A 50 -10.31 -9.46 6.58
CA THR A 50 -9.70 -10.79 6.62
C THR A 50 -9.84 -11.42 8.01
N LEU A 51 -10.23 -12.70 8.03
CA LEU A 51 -10.20 -13.54 9.22
C LEU A 51 -8.81 -14.17 9.36
N LEU A 52 -8.19 -14.00 10.53
CA LEU A 52 -6.89 -14.59 10.85
C LEU A 52 -7.07 -16.00 11.43
N PRO A 53 -6.08 -16.90 11.27
CA PRO A 53 -6.14 -18.27 11.79
C PRO A 53 -6.45 -18.38 13.29
N GLY A 54 -6.07 -17.38 14.08
CA GLY A 54 -6.37 -17.30 15.52
C GLY A 54 -7.78 -16.79 15.86
N GLY A 55 -8.68 -16.68 14.89
CA GLY A 55 -10.06 -16.18 15.06
C GLY A 55 -10.18 -14.66 15.14
N GLY A 56 -9.07 -13.93 15.18
CA GLY A 56 -9.05 -12.47 15.12
C GLY A 56 -9.46 -11.96 13.74
N ARG A 57 -10.19 -10.83 13.70
CA ARG A 57 -10.56 -10.16 12.46
C ARG A 57 -9.71 -8.89 12.29
N MET A 58 -9.12 -8.71 11.12
CA MET A 58 -8.43 -7.46 10.79
C MET A 58 -9.44 -6.31 10.77
N SER A 59 -9.12 -5.18 11.41
CA SER A 59 -9.94 -3.96 11.33
C SER A 59 -9.84 -3.28 9.97
N VAL A 60 -8.77 -3.55 9.22
CA VAL A 60 -8.59 -3.09 7.85
C VAL A 60 -9.46 -3.93 6.92
N SER A 61 -10.05 -3.32 5.90
CA SER A 61 -10.68 -4.06 4.81
C SER A 61 -9.77 -4.09 3.59
N THR A 62 -9.70 -5.22 2.90
CA THR A 62 -8.77 -5.42 1.78
C THR A 62 -9.50 -6.01 0.58
N VAL A 63 -9.19 -5.50 -0.61
CA VAL A 63 -9.43 -6.19 -1.89
C VAL A 63 -8.09 -6.43 -2.59
N CYS A 64 -8.02 -7.52 -3.34
CA CYS A 64 -6.81 -7.94 -4.04
C CYS A 64 -7.05 -7.97 -5.56
N LEU A 65 -6.02 -7.62 -6.33
CA LEU A 65 -6.00 -7.71 -7.79
C LEU A 65 -4.83 -8.60 -8.23
N GLY A 66 -4.99 -9.30 -9.35
CA GLY A 66 -4.03 -10.24 -9.95
C GLY A 66 -3.88 -11.56 -9.20
N TRP A 67 -3.64 -11.46 -7.89
CA TRP A 67 -3.59 -12.57 -6.94
C TRP A 67 -4.35 -12.20 -5.67
N HIS A 68 -5.09 -13.15 -5.12
CA HIS A 68 -5.76 -13.02 -3.83
C HIS A 68 -4.82 -13.35 -2.71
N TRP A 69 -4.60 -12.41 -1.80
CA TRP A 69 -3.94 -12.73 -0.54
C TRP A 69 -4.97 -13.25 0.48
N SER A 70 -4.63 -14.40 1.07
CA SER A 70 -5.21 -14.91 2.30
C SER A 70 -4.06 -15.31 3.23
N PRO A 71 -4.25 -15.41 4.55
CA PRO A 71 -3.14 -15.68 5.47
C PRO A 71 -2.23 -16.81 4.98
N TYR A 72 -0.96 -16.45 4.74
CA TYR A 72 0.15 -17.32 4.31
C TYR A 72 0.15 -17.79 2.85
N ARG A 73 -0.73 -17.28 1.97
CA ARG A 73 -0.74 -17.71 0.56
C ARG A 73 -1.39 -16.72 -0.39
N TYR A 74 -0.99 -16.85 -1.65
CA TYR A 74 -1.67 -16.24 -2.79
C TYR A 74 -2.45 -17.27 -3.59
N THR A 75 -3.66 -16.92 -4.04
CA THR A 75 -4.54 -17.77 -4.88
C THR A 75 -5.11 -16.98 -6.05
N ARG A 76 -5.58 -17.66 -7.11
CA ARG A 76 -6.29 -17.01 -8.23
C ARG A 76 -7.80 -16.86 -8.01
N THR A 77 -8.27 -17.31 -6.86
CA THR A 77 -9.67 -17.29 -6.42
C THR A 77 -9.76 -16.63 -5.05
N ALA A 78 -10.82 -15.86 -4.82
CA ALA A 78 -11.09 -15.18 -3.56
C ALA A 78 -11.74 -16.13 -2.53
N VAL A 79 -10.95 -17.13 -2.07
CA VAL A 79 -11.40 -18.33 -1.33
C VAL A 79 -12.04 -18.08 0.05
N ASP A 80 -11.94 -16.86 0.58
CA ASP A 80 -12.55 -16.43 1.85
C ASP A 80 -13.43 -15.18 1.66
N VAL A 81 -13.89 -14.95 0.43
CA VAL A 81 -14.82 -13.87 0.06
C VAL A 81 -16.11 -14.45 -0.52
N ASP A 82 -16.06 -14.85 -1.80
CA ASP A 82 -17.19 -15.29 -2.61
C ASP A 82 -16.80 -16.41 -3.60
N ASP A 83 -15.59 -16.97 -3.45
CA ASP A 83 -15.00 -17.98 -4.35
C ASP A 83 -14.94 -17.55 -5.83
N ALA A 84 -15.05 -16.25 -6.12
CA ALA A 84 -14.93 -15.74 -7.48
C ALA A 84 -13.46 -15.68 -7.92
N PRO A 85 -13.18 -15.74 -9.24
CA PRO A 85 -11.87 -15.41 -9.78
C PRO A 85 -11.45 -14.00 -9.38
N VAL A 86 -10.18 -13.82 -9.04
CA VAL A 86 -9.63 -12.52 -8.68
C VAL A 86 -9.58 -11.63 -9.92
N PRO A 87 -10.04 -10.37 -9.86
CA PRO A 87 -9.89 -9.44 -10.98
C PRO A 87 -8.40 -9.29 -11.36
N PRO A 88 -8.07 -9.16 -12.65
CA PRO A 88 -6.69 -9.01 -13.08
C PRO A 88 -6.06 -7.73 -12.53
N LEU A 89 -4.73 -7.71 -12.39
CA LEU A 89 -4.01 -6.47 -12.12
C LEU A 89 -4.03 -5.60 -13.40
N PRO A 90 -4.57 -4.37 -13.37
CA PRO A 90 -4.60 -3.52 -14.56
C PRO A 90 -3.20 -3.02 -14.93
N ASP A 91 -2.90 -2.94 -16.23
CA ASP A 91 -1.62 -2.43 -16.76
C ASP A 91 -1.27 -1.04 -16.23
N ARG A 92 -2.29 -0.21 -15.96
CA ARG A 92 -2.11 1.10 -15.33
C ARG A 92 -1.40 1.02 -13.98
N LEU A 93 -1.74 0.03 -13.14
CA LEU A 93 -1.07 -0.16 -11.84
C LEU A 93 0.34 -0.75 -12.03
N VAL A 94 0.56 -1.55 -13.07
CA VAL A 94 1.90 -2.04 -13.43
C VAL A 94 2.81 -0.88 -13.79
N GLU A 95 2.35 0.00 -14.68
CA GLU A 95 3.11 1.19 -15.10
C GLU A 95 3.35 2.15 -13.92
N LEU A 96 2.32 2.37 -13.09
CA LEU A 96 2.45 3.19 -11.89
C LEU A 96 3.50 2.62 -10.92
N GLY A 97 3.55 1.30 -10.76
CA GLY A 97 4.56 0.62 -9.97
C GLY A 97 5.97 0.80 -10.52
N ARG A 98 6.16 0.69 -11.84
CA ARG A 98 7.46 0.91 -12.49
C ARG A 98 7.95 2.34 -12.28
N ARG A 99 7.07 3.32 -12.51
CA ARG A 99 7.35 4.74 -12.26
C ARG A 99 7.71 4.99 -10.79
N ALA A 100 6.95 4.41 -9.87
CA ALA A 100 7.21 4.54 -8.44
C ALA A 100 8.58 4.01 -8.02
N VAL A 101 8.99 2.84 -8.52
CA VAL A 101 10.32 2.28 -8.23
C VAL A 101 11.42 3.13 -8.85
N ALA A 102 11.24 3.56 -10.10
CA ALA A 102 12.21 4.43 -10.77
C ALA A 102 12.43 5.74 -10.00
N ASP A 103 11.36 6.43 -9.63
CA ASP A 103 11.44 7.72 -8.94
C ASP A 103 11.92 7.57 -7.50
N ALA A 104 11.49 6.52 -6.79
CA ALA A 104 11.91 6.29 -5.42
C ALA A 104 13.40 5.95 -5.35
N TYR A 105 13.95 5.20 -6.30
CA TYR A 105 15.37 4.84 -6.31
C TYR A 105 16.25 5.74 -7.15
N ASP A 106 15.66 6.73 -7.85
CA ASP A 106 16.37 7.58 -8.82
C ASP A 106 17.12 6.73 -9.87
N ASP A 107 16.46 5.65 -10.31
CA ASP A 107 17.02 4.64 -11.22
C ASP A 107 15.95 4.10 -12.20
N PRO A 108 15.92 4.61 -13.45
CA PRO A 108 14.99 4.13 -14.47
C PRO A 108 15.12 2.63 -14.77
N ALA A 109 16.30 2.03 -14.62
CA ALA A 109 16.50 0.61 -14.87
C ALA A 109 15.86 -0.25 -13.77
N ALA A 110 15.89 0.22 -12.51
CA ALA A 110 15.17 -0.43 -11.41
C ALA A 110 13.65 -0.43 -11.66
N GLY A 111 13.10 0.67 -12.18
CA GLY A 111 11.70 0.73 -12.60
C GLY A 111 11.40 -0.21 -13.77
N GLY A 112 12.24 -0.22 -14.81
CA GLY A 112 12.07 -1.11 -15.96
C GLY A 112 12.10 -2.60 -15.62
N GLY A 113 12.83 -2.99 -14.57
CA GLY A 113 12.88 -4.37 -14.06
C GLY A 113 11.76 -4.72 -13.06
N TYR A 114 10.89 -3.78 -12.69
CA TYR A 114 9.81 -4.05 -11.76
C TYR A 114 8.57 -4.60 -12.48
N GLU A 115 8.14 -5.79 -12.06
CA GLU A 115 7.02 -6.53 -12.65
C GLU A 115 6.03 -6.91 -11.56
N PRO A 116 5.23 -5.95 -11.03
CA PRO A 116 4.20 -6.27 -10.08
C PRO A 116 3.10 -7.08 -10.77
N ASP A 117 2.62 -8.12 -10.08
CA ASP A 117 1.55 -9.01 -10.55
C ASP A 117 0.39 -9.06 -9.56
N THR A 118 0.50 -8.37 -8.42
CA THR A 118 -0.58 -8.20 -7.47
C THR A 118 -0.64 -6.80 -6.88
N ALA A 119 -1.86 -6.38 -6.53
CA ALA A 119 -2.12 -5.20 -5.73
C ALA A 119 -3.03 -5.56 -4.56
N LEU A 120 -2.66 -5.15 -3.35
CA LEU A 120 -3.53 -5.17 -2.18
C LEU A 120 -4.01 -3.75 -1.92
N ILE A 121 -5.31 -3.53 -2.01
CA ILE A 121 -5.95 -2.25 -1.71
C ILE A 121 -6.56 -2.35 -0.33
N ASN A 122 -6.01 -1.58 0.60
CA ASN A 122 -6.41 -1.55 2.00
C ASN A 122 -7.21 -0.28 2.31
N PHE A 123 -8.40 -0.43 2.87
CA PHE A 123 -9.19 0.65 3.43
C PHE A 123 -9.13 0.63 4.96
N TYR A 124 -8.83 1.79 5.54
CA TYR A 124 -8.79 2.04 6.96
C TYR A 124 -9.86 3.06 7.29
N ASP A 125 -10.82 2.66 8.13
CA ASP A 125 -11.66 3.63 8.83
C ASP A 125 -10.86 4.32 9.96
N ARG A 126 -11.54 5.18 10.72
CA ARG A 126 -10.93 5.97 11.81
C ARG A 126 -10.28 5.15 12.93
N ASP A 127 -10.72 3.92 13.16
CA ASP A 127 -10.28 3.04 14.27
C ASP A 127 -9.42 1.85 13.78
N ALA A 128 -9.32 1.71 12.46
CA ALA A 128 -8.55 0.66 11.82
C ALA A 128 -7.05 0.86 12.02
N ARG A 129 -6.39 -0.25 12.34
CA ARG A 129 -4.93 -0.33 12.56
C ARG A 129 -4.37 -1.60 11.96
N MET A 130 -3.07 -1.58 11.69
CA MET A 130 -2.32 -2.73 11.20
C MET A 130 -1.07 -2.89 12.05
N GLY A 131 -0.97 -4.00 12.77
CA GLY A 131 0.18 -4.29 13.62
C GLY A 131 1.45 -4.53 12.80
N MET A 132 2.60 -4.56 13.49
CA MET A 132 3.89 -4.86 12.86
C MET A 132 3.85 -6.25 12.20
N HIS A 133 4.06 -6.27 10.88
CA HIS A 133 4.07 -7.46 10.05
C HIS A 133 5.13 -7.34 8.94
N GLN A 134 5.40 -8.44 8.25
CA GLN A 134 6.27 -8.49 7.07
C GLN A 134 5.44 -8.97 5.89
N ASP A 135 5.73 -8.41 4.72
CA ASP A 135 5.29 -8.93 3.44
C ASP A 135 6.29 -10.00 3.01
N LYS A 136 6.00 -11.26 3.34
CA LYS A 136 6.93 -12.39 3.17
C LYS A 136 6.32 -13.60 2.47
N ASP A 137 5.11 -13.47 1.96
CA ASP A 137 4.38 -14.55 1.30
C ASP A 137 4.74 -14.62 -0.21
N GLU A 138 5.53 -13.66 -0.72
CA GLU A 138 6.07 -13.65 -2.08
C GLU A 138 7.31 -14.55 -2.22
N ARG A 139 7.51 -15.15 -3.41
CA ARG A 139 8.68 -15.99 -3.73
C ARG A 139 9.92 -15.20 -4.14
N VAL A 140 9.76 -13.92 -4.46
CA VAL A 140 10.83 -13.04 -4.91
C VAL A 140 10.93 -11.82 -4.00
N SER A 141 12.12 -11.22 -3.94
CA SER A 141 12.45 -10.06 -3.11
C SER A 141 12.30 -8.73 -3.84
N ALA A 142 11.43 -8.66 -4.86
CA ALA A 142 11.15 -7.41 -5.60
C ALA A 142 10.55 -6.34 -4.66
N PRO A 143 10.86 -5.04 -4.84
CA PRO A 143 10.38 -3.98 -3.94
C PRO A 143 8.86 -3.98 -3.71
N ILE A 144 8.45 -3.53 -2.53
CA ILE A 144 7.06 -3.20 -2.22
C ILE A 144 6.86 -1.72 -2.53
N VAL A 145 5.87 -1.40 -3.36
CA VAL A 145 5.42 -0.04 -3.63
C VAL A 145 4.13 0.22 -2.87
N SER A 146 4.07 1.29 -2.07
CA SER A 146 2.94 1.62 -1.21
C SER A 146 2.51 3.07 -1.45
N LEU A 147 1.28 3.27 -1.93
CA LEU A 147 0.68 4.58 -2.19
C LEU A 147 -0.34 4.90 -1.11
N SER A 148 -0.38 6.15 -0.63
CA SER A 148 -1.34 6.61 0.39
C SER A 148 -2.35 7.61 -0.18
N LEU A 149 -3.62 7.44 0.15
CA LEU A 149 -4.74 8.29 -0.31
C LEU A 149 -5.70 8.56 0.85
N GLY A 150 -6.20 9.78 0.97
CA GLY A 150 -7.15 10.16 2.02
C GLY A 150 -6.46 10.55 3.34
N ASP A 151 -7.03 10.12 4.46
CA ASP A 151 -6.53 10.46 5.79
C ASP A 151 -5.06 10.05 5.99
N ALA A 152 -4.28 10.93 6.59
CA ALA A 152 -2.89 10.66 6.94
C ALA A 152 -2.80 9.54 7.98
N CYS A 153 -1.65 8.86 8.02
CA CYS A 153 -1.38 7.84 9.05
C CYS A 153 0.01 7.96 9.64
N LEU A 154 0.18 7.42 10.84
CA LEU A 154 1.49 7.08 11.38
C LEU A 154 1.90 5.73 10.80
N PHE A 155 2.84 5.73 9.86
CA PHE A 155 3.44 4.51 9.33
C PHE A 155 4.71 4.20 10.12
N ARG A 156 4.74 3.04 10.76
CA ARG A 156 5.88 2.58 11.54
C ARG A 156 6.72 1.64 10.69
N PHE A 157 7.94 2.04 10.36
CA PHE A 157 8.88 1.25 9.57
C PHE A 157 10.02 0.73 10.45
N GLY A 158 10.11 -0.58 10.62
CA GLY A 158 11.04 -1.26 11.52
C GLY A 158 12.28 -1.83 10.84
N ASN A 159 12.80 -2.91 11.43
CA ASN A 159 13.95 -3.68 10.96
C ASN A 159 13.50 -5.05 10.42
N THR A 160 14.42 -5.85 9.91
CA THR A 160 14.13 -7.19 9.35
C THR A 160 14.15 -8.31 10.39
N GLU A 161 14.64 -8.04 11.60
CA GLU A 161 14.92 -9.06 12.63
C GLU A 161 13.73 -9.29 13.56
N SER A 162 13.05 -8.22 13.99
CA SER A 162 11.99 -8.31 14.99
C SER A 162 10.89 -7.26 14.81
N ARG A 163 9.73 -7.52 15.42
CA ARG A 163 8.60 -6.57 15.52
C ARG A 163 8.89 -5.39 16.45
N GLY A 164 10.01 -5.42 17.19
CA GLY A 164 10.41 -4.43 18.17
C GLY A 164 11.20 -3.26 17.56
N ARG A 165 11.79 -2.46 18.44
CA ARG A 165 12.72 -1.39 18.04
C ARG A 165 14.04 -1.99 17.48
N PRO A 166 14.79 -1.25 16.65
CA PRO A 166 14.50 0.11 16.18
C PRO A 166 13.41 0.16 15.10
N TYR A 167 12.64 1.25 15.11
CA TYR A 167 11.73 1.64 14.05
C TYR A 167 11.73 3.16 13.90
N THR A 168 11.41 3.63 12.69
CA THR A 168 11.17 5.02 12.35
C THR A 168 9.68 5.20 12.08
N ASP A 169 9.07 6.14 12.79
CA ASP A 169 7.69 6.54 12.53
C ASP A 169 7.69 7.65 11.46
N VAL A 170 6.94 7.44 10.39
CA VAL A 170 6.80 8.34 9.24
C VAL A 170 5.33 8.72 9.11
N ARG A 171 5.03 10.02 9.05
CA ARG A 171 3.68 10.48 8.71
C ARG A 171 3.50 10.40 7.20
N LEU A 172 2.62 9.49 6.75
CA LEU A 172 2.22 9.40 5.36
C LEU A 172 0.92 10.15 5.16
N GLU A 173 0.88 11.02 4.15
CA GLU A 173 -0.26 11.85 3.78
C GLU A 173 -0.83 11.44 2.42
N SER A 174 -1.97 12.02 2.05
CA SER A 174 -2.59 11.74 0.75
C SER A 174 -1.66 12.16 -0.39
N GLY A 175 -1.37 11.21 -1.29
CA GLY A 175 -0.47 11.40 -2.42
C GLY A 175 0.96 10.91 -2.18
N ASP A 176 1.31 10.53 -0.96
CA ASP A 176 2.65 10.03 -0.67
C ASP A 176 2.90 8.64 -1.26
N LEU A 177 4.14 8.46 -1.74
CA LEU A 177 4.72 7.20 -2.13
C LEU A 177 5.72 6.71 -1.07
N PHE A 178 5.68 5.43 -0.75
CA PHE A 178 6.70 4.76 0.03
C PHE A 178 7.12 3.46 -0.67
N VAL A 179 8.41 3.30 -0.95
CA VAL A 179 8.96 2.09 -1.60
C VAL A 179 9.99 1.46 -0.69
N PHE A 180 9.90 0.16 -0.44
CA PHE A 180 10.94 -0.56 0.30
C PHE A 180 11.30 -1.90 -0.35
N GLY A 181 12.61 -2.11 -0.50
CA GLY A 181 13.21 -3.23 -1.20
C GLY A 181 14.64 -3.46 -0.72
N GLY A 182 15.39 -4.30 -1.43
CA GLY A 182 16.79 -4.60 -1.11
C GLY A 182 16.96 -5.01 0.37
N PRO A 183 17.86 -4.37 1.14
CA PRO A 183 18.06 -4.67 2.56
C PRO A 183 16.81 -4.55 3.44
N SER A 184 15.87 -3.68 3.03
CA SER A 184 14.64 -3.41 3.78
C SER A 184 13.41 -4.14 3.23
N ARG A 185 13.56 -5.01 2.21
CA ARG A 185 12.43 -5.70 1.55
C ARG A 185 11.53 -6.46 2.53
N PHE A 186 12.12 -7.05 3.57
CA PHE A 186 11.41 -7.80 4.61
C PHE A 186 11.38 -7.04 5.94
N ALA A 187 11.42 -5.71 5.93
CA ALA A 187 11.30 -4.94 7.16
C ALA A 187 9.91 -5.11 7.77
N TYR A 188 9.85 -5.30 9.09
CA TYR A 188 8.59 -5.23 9.82
C TYR A 188 8.03 -3.82 9.72
N HIS A 189 6.75 -3.68 9.38
CA HIS A 189 6.09 -2.38 9.30
C HIS A 189 4.61 -2.47 9.67
N GLY A 190 3.98 -1.32 9.90
CA GLY A 190 2.57 -1.27 10.27
C GLY A 190 1.99 0.14 10.30
N VAL A 191 0.70 0.21 10.55
CA VAL A 191 -0.07 1.45 10.67
C VAL A 191 -0.72 1.45 12.06
N PRO A 192 -0.02 1.92 13.11
CA PRO A 192 -0.58 2.00 14.45
C PRO A 192 -1.74 3.02 14.57
N VAL A 193 -1.74 4.09 13.78
CA VAL A 193 -2.70 5.20 13.89
C VAL A 193 -3.08 5.73 12.52
N VAL A 194 -4.36 5.93 12.27
CA VAL A 194 -4.91 6.81 11.23
C VAL A 194 -5.31 8.14 11.90
N TYR A 195 -5.03 9.26 11.24
CA TYR A 195 -5.39 10.60 11.70
C TYR A 195 -6.67 11.04 10.98
N PRO A 196 -7.85 10.94 11.60
CA PRO A 196 -9.11 11.25 10.94
C PRO A 196 -9.19 12.72 10.51
N ASP A 197 -9.97 12.97 9.46
CA ASP A 197 -10.29 14.32 8.97
C ASP A 197 -9.05 15.12 8.52
N THR A 198 -7.99 14.41 8.08
CA THR A 198 -6.77 15.03 7.53
C THR A 198 -6.66 14.88 6.02
N GLY A 199 -7.45 13.99 5.41
CA GLY A 199 -7.54 13.84 3.97
C GLY A 199 -8.23 15.02 3.30
N SER A 200 -7.73 15.44 2.14
CA SER A 200 -8.42 16.44 1.33
C SER A 200 -9.59 15.80 0.59
N SER A 201 -10.79 16.39 0.68
CA SER A 201 -11.93 15.99 -0.17
C SER A 201 -11.63 16.07 -1.68
N ARG A 202 -10.55 16.79 -2.06
CA ARG A 202 -10.04 16.85 -3.43
C ARG A 202 -9.48 15.53 -3.95
N CYS A 203 -9.03 14.61 -3.07
CA CYS A 203 -8.64 13.26 -3.49
C CYS A 203 -9.85 12.38 -3.83
N GLY A 204 -11.08 12.87 -3.60
CA GLY A 204 -12.30 12.14 -3.90
C GLY A 204 -12.75 11.19 -2.80
N LEU A 205 -11.97 10.93 -1.74
CA LEU A 205 -12.38 10.14 -0.58
C LEU A 205 -13.08 11.04 0.45
N THR A 206 -14.23 10.60 0.98
CA THR A 206 -15.02 11.41 1.94
C THR A 206 -14.56 11.25 3.38
N ALA A 207 -14.02 10.08 3.74
CA ALA A 207 -13.48 9.77 5.06
C ALA A 207 -12.59 8.53 4.98
N GLY A 208 -11.65 8.40 5.93
CA GLY A 208 -10.77 7.25 6.04
C GLY A 208 -9.56 7.33 5.12
N ARG A 209 -8.81 6.23 5.04
CA ARG A 209 -7.58 6.12 4.28
C ARG A 209 -7.62 4.91 3.35
N LEU A 210 -7.17 5.11 2.12
CA LEU A 210 -6.85 4.05 1.18
C LEU A 210 -5.34 3.89 1.07
N ASN A 211 -4.91 2.65 0.86
CA ASN A 211 -3.54 2.31 0.52
C ASN A 211 -3.53 1.28 -0.59
N ILE A 212 -2.75 1.54 -1.63
CA ILE A 212 -2.52 0.60 -2.74
C ILE A 212 -1.10 0.09 -2.57
N THR A 213 -0.95 -1.23 -2.37
CA THR A 213 0.35 -1.87 -2.22
C THR A 213 0.60 -2.82 -3.39
N LEU A 214 1.55 -2.50 -4.25
CA LEU A 214 1.95 -3.32 -5.38
C LEU A 214 3.10 -4.24 -4.99
N ARG A 215 3.04 -5.48 -5.47
CA ARG A 215 4.03 -6.53 -5.17
C ARG A 215 4.24 -7.43 -6.38
N SER A 216 5.41 -8.06 -6.44
CA SER A 216 5.68 -9.17 -7.36
C SER A 216 5.69 -10.47 -6.54
N THR A 217 4.74 -11.37 -6.81
CA THR A 217 4.63 -12.63 -6.07
C THR A 217 5.66 -13.66 -6.49
N GLY A 218 6.14 -13.61 -7.75
CA GLY A 218 7.03 -14.64 -8.32
C GLY A 218 6.33 -16.00 -8.51
N LEU A 219 5.00 -15.98 -8.59
CA LEU A 219 4.16 -17.14 -8.87
C LEU A 219 3.81 -17.19 -10.36
N ALA A 220 3.51 -18.39 -10.86
CA ALA A 220 2.99 -18.62 -12.21
C ALA A 220 1.46 -18.73 -12.16
#